data_AF-A0A2D6HL65-F1
#
_entry.id   AF-A0A2D6HL65-F1
#
_cell.length_a   1.000
_cell.length_b   1.000
_cell.length_c   1.000
_cell.angle_alpha   90.00
_cell.angle_beta   90.00
_cell.angle_gamma   90.00
#
_symmetry.space_group_name_H-M   'P 1'
#
loop_
_entity.id
_entity.type
_entity.pdbx_description
1 polymer ?
#
loop_
_entity_poly.entity_id
_entity_poly.type
_entity_poly.pdbx_seq_one_letter_code
_entity_poly.pdbx_strand_id
1 'polypeptide(L)'
;MIFKRTLFVLIFAIGIVSFGLSSHLRAQEQEQPTPQTEEQLFVEQLQEERVSPKTAALFMDKCLAKIPRKFTPNAHEDFCTCSAAHLRLYFTNGDLTMLDKASERKPGNPAFEKYVTEVIAPCMEQPIVDITYVACVEDRSNSPLISHIPKYCQCVGERLSPFVKNVGGSTILANMAAYPASYKEPLDTLLRSEELIQERNKAYRSCFQTYLKAE
;
A
#
# COMPACT_ATOMS: atom_id res chain seq x y z
N MET A 1 -15.75 -23.86 -61.63
CA MET A 1 -16.68 -22.71 -61.70
C MET A 1 -15.91 -21.51 -61.13
N ILE A 2 -15.02 -20.78 -61.82
CA ILE A 2 -15.12 -19.92 -63.02
C ILE A 2 -16.40 -19.09 -63.07
N PHE A 3 -16.22 -17.76 -62.91
CA PHE A 3 -16.91 -16.57 -63.48
C PHE A 3 -16.96 -15.45 -62.42
N LYS A 4 -16.66 -14.17 -62.66
CA LYS A 4 -16.12 -13.42 -63.80
C LYS A 4 -15.76 -12.01 -63.31
N ARG A 5 -14.67 -11.43 -63.83
CA ARG A 5 -14.39 -9.98 -63.90
C ARG A 5 -15.31 -9.30 -64.93
N THR A 6 -15.78 -8.08 -64.64
CA THR A 6 -16.16 -7.01 -65.60
C THR A 6 -16.38 -5.72 -64.77
N LEU A 7 -15.66 -4.60 -64.84
CA LEU A 7 -15.05 -3.77 -65.90
C LEU A 7 -16.03 -2.82 -66.64
N PHE A 8 -15.77 -1.50 -66.50
CA PHE A 8 -16.25 -0.31 -67.24
C PHE A 8 -17.77 -0.02 -67.20
N VAL A 9 -18.24 1.23 -67.04
CA VAL A 9 -18.22 2.30 -68.06
C VAL A 9 -18.39 3.70 -67.42
N LEU A 10 -17.54 4.63 -67.86
CA LEU A 10 -17.69 6.10 -67.80
C LEU A 10 -18.70 6.56 -68.86
N ILE A 11 -19.67 7.44 -68.54
CA ILE A 11 -20.23 8.42 -69.51
C ILE A 11 -20.50 9.77 -68.83
N PHE A 12 -20.16 10.81 -69.60
CA PHE A 12 -20.05 12.26 -69.39
C PHE A 12 -21.38 13.06 -69.43
N ALA A 13 -21.22 14.35 -69.11
CA ALA A 13 -21.96 15.56 -69.60
C ALA A 13 -22.87 16.22 -68.55
N ILE A 14 -22.42 17.29 -67.86
CA ILE A 14 -22.38 18.73 -68.25
C ILE A 14 -23.79 19.32 -68.45
N GLY A 15 -24.17 20.25 -67.56
CA GLY A 15 -25.41 21.02 -67.67
C GLY A 15 -25.57 22.13 -66.61
N ILE A 16 -24.83 23.23 -66.78
CA ILE A 16 -25.25 24.65 -66.57
C ILE A 16 -25.59 25.14 -65.13
N VAL A 17 -24.64 25.91 -64.60
CA VAL A 17 -24.73 27.23 -63.93
C VAL A 17 -26.12 27.70 -63.45
N SER A 18 -26.25 27.94 -62.14
CA SER A 18 -27.01 29.08 -61.60
C SER A 18 -26.42 29.54 -60.27
N PHE A 19 -26.17 30.84 -60.20
CA PHE A 19 -25.62 31.60 -59.09
C PHE A 19 -26.41 31.40 -57.79
N GLY A 20 -25.68 31.18 -56.69
CA GLY A 20 -26.21 31.16 -55.33
C GLY A 20 -25.12 31.55 -54.34
N LEU A 21 -24.94 32.86 -54.19
CA LEU A 21 -24.06 33.52 -53.25
C LEU A 21 -24.36 33.07 -51.81
N SER A 22 -23.45 32.36 -51.14
CA SER A 22 -23.36 32.29 -49.68
C SER A 22 -21.97 31.81 -49.28
N SER A 23 -21.11 32.80 -49.08
CA SER A 23 -19.86 32.70 -48.34
C SER A 23 -20.13 32.25 -46.91
N HIS A 24 -19.89 30.99 -46.62
CA HIS A 24 -19.45 30.55 -45.29
C HIS A 24 -18.26 29.61 -45.46
N LEU A 25 -17.08 30.20 -45.45
CA LEU A 25 -15.84 29.53 -45.07
C LEU A 25 -16.07 28.87 -43.71
N ARG A 26 -16.13 27.53 -43.68
CA ARG A 26 -15.82 26.78 -42.46
C ARG A 26 -14.33 26.97 -42.21
N ALA A 27 -14.00 27.88 -41.30
CA ALA A 27 -12.71 27.83 -40.64
C ALA A 27 -12.62 26.48 -39.90
N GLN A 28 -11.61 25.67 -40.24
CA GLN A 28 -11.18 24.62 -39.35
C GLN A 28 -10.54 25.31 -38.14
N GLU A 29 -11.28 25.37 -37.04
CA GLU A 29 -10.71 25.65 -35.73
C GLU A 29 -9.91 24.39 -35.35
N GLN A 30 -8.62 24.40 -35.66
CA GLN A 30 -7.67 23.51 -35.00
C GLN A 30 -7.68 23.92 -33.52
N GLU A 31 -8.19 23.04 -32.68
CA GLU A 31 -8.03 23.08 -31.23
C GLU A 31 -6.52 23.03 -30.95
N GLN A 32 -5.92 24.21 -30.85
CA GLN A 32 -4.53 24.41 -30.49
C GLN A 32 -4.38 23.93 -29.04
N PRO A 33 -3.37 23.11 -28.71
CA PRO A 33 -3.19 22.67 -27.33
C PRO A 33 -3.05 23.90 -26.46
N THR A 34 -3.95 24.06 -25.48
CA THR A 34 -3.89 25.14 -24.49
C THR A 34 -2.48 25.19 -23.91
N PRO A 35 -1.83 26.36 -23.79
CA PRO A 35 -0.51 26.44 -23.16
C PRO A 35 -0.64 25.93 -21.73
N GLN A 36 -0.05 24.77 -21.43
CA GLN A 36 0.00 24.26 -20.06
C GLN A 36 0.78 25.27 -19.23
N THR A 37 0.15 25.79 -18.18
CA THR A 37 0.81 26.69 -17.24
C THR A 37 2.00 25.96 -16.60
N GLU A 38 3.08 26.66 -16.31
CA GLU A 38 4.31 26.09 -15.70
C GLU A 38 4.01 25.27 -14.43
N GLU A 39 2.97 25.66 -13.69
CA GLU A 39 2.43 24.95 -12.53
C GLU A 39 1.75 23.60 -12.87
N GLN A 40 1.04 23.51 -14.02
CA GLN A 40 0.44 22.27 -14.49
C GLN A 40 1.50 21.27 -14.96
N LEU A 41 2.54 21.76 -15.65
CA LEU A 41 3.67 20.93 -16.08
C LEU A 41 4.43 20.35 -14.87
N PHE A 42 4.60 21.15 -13.82
CA PHE A 42 5.24 20.74 -12.57
C PHE A 42 4.42 19.69 -11.80
N VAL A 43 3.09 19.86 -11.72
CA VAL A 43 2.19 18.89 -11.07
C VAL A 43 2.14 17.57 -11.85
N GLU A 44 2.18 17.62 -13.19
CA GLU A 44 2.17 16.43 -14.05
C GLU A 44 3.50 15.65 -13.96
N GLN A 45 4.65 16.35 -13.94
CA GLN A 45 5.96 15.73 -13.70
C GLN A 45 6.08 15.10 -12.31
N LEU A 46 5.56 15.76 -11.27
CA LEU A 46 5.50 15.20 -9.91
C LEU A 46 4.58 13.96 -9.82
N GLN A 47 3.53 13.88 -10.66
CA GLN A 47 2.66 12.71 -10.73
C GLN A 47 3.28 11.54 -11.48
N GLU A 48 4.08 11.79 -12.52
CA GLU A 48 4.87 10.74 -13.19
C GLU A 48 5.99 10.19 -12.29
N GLU A 49 6.52 11.01 -11.38
CA GLU A 49 7.52 10.57 -10.40
C GLU A 49 6.91 9.67 -9.32
N ARG A 50 5.65 9.91 -8.92
CA ARG A 50 4.97 9.15 -7.86
C ARG A 50 4.51 7.76 -8.30
N VAL A 51 4.33 6.89 -7.31
CA VAL A 51 3.77 5.55 -7.53
C VAL A 51 2.34 5.67 -8.06
N SER A 52 2.11 5.16 -9.27
CA SER A 52 0.79 5.18 -9.91
C SER A 52 -0.23 4.28 -9.18
N PRO A 53 -1.55 4.52 -9.36
CA PRO A 53 -2.58 3.62 -8.83
C PRO A 53 -2.42 2.18 -9.29
N LYS A 54 -1.99 1.97 -10.55
CA LYS A 54 -1.74 0.65 -11.13
C LYS A 54 -0.57 -0.05 -10.42
N THR A 55 0.51 0.68 -10.15
CA THR A 55 1.68 0.14 -9.44
C THR A 55 1.32 -0.23 -8.00
N ALA A 56 0.54 0.59 -7.31
CA ALA A 56 0.05 0.29 -5.95
C ALA A 56 -0.87 -0.95 -5.92
N ALA A 57 -1.76 -1.10 -6.90
CA ALA A 57 -2.59 -2.30 -7.03
C ALA A 57 -1.75 -3.57 -7.24
N LEU A 58 -0.74 -3.52 -8.11
CA LEU A 58 0.19 -4.63 -8.28
C LEU A 58 0.99 -4.97 -7.01
N PHE A 59 1.32 -3.96 -6.20
CA PHE A 59 1.93 -4.20 -4.90
C PHE A 59 0.95 -4.92 -3.95
N MET A 60 -0.30 -4.46 -3.89
CA MET A 60 -1.35 -5.09 -3.07
C MET A 60 -1.54 -6.57 -3.45
N ASP A 61 -1.66 -6.88 -4.75
CA ASP A 61 -1.80 -8.25 -5.24
C ASP A 61 -0.64 -9.14 -4.79
N LYS A 62 0.60 -8.63 -4.90
CA LYS A 62 1.81 -9.34 -4.46
C LYS A 62 1.84 -9.53 -2.95
N CYS A 63 1.40 -8.53 -2.19
CA CYS A 63 1.31 -8.61 -0.73
C CYS A 63 0.31 -9.70 -0.32
N LEU A 64 -0.89 -9.70 -0.90
CA LEU A 64 -1.95 -10.65 -0.61
C LEU A 64 -1.62 -12.10 -1.02
N ALA A 65 -0.67 -12.30 -1.92
CA ALA A 65 -0.32 -13.63 -2.46
C ALA A 65 0.12 -14.65 -1.39
N LYS A 66 0.64 -14.19 -0.25
CA LYS A 66 1.05 -15.09 0.83
C LYS A 66 0.92 -14.45 2.21
N ILE A 67 0.02 -14.98 3.02
CA ILE A 67 -0.18 -14.57 4.41
C ILE A 67 1.09 -14.86 5.24
N PRO A 68 1.70 -13.85 5.89
CA PRO A 68 2.85 -14.05 6.78
C PRO A 68 2.47 -14.90 8.00
N ARG A 69 3.48 -15.54 8.62
CA ARG A 69 3.27 -16.25 9.88
C ARG A 69 2.77 -15.25 10.95
N LYS A 70 1.84 -15.70 11.79
CA LYS A 70 1.16 -14.93 12.86
C LYS A 70 0.06 -13.97 12.39
N PHE A 71 -0.03 -13.66 11.10
CA PHE A 71 -1.15 -12.87 10.58
C PHE A 71 -2.41 -13.71 10.49
N THR A 72 -3.53 -13.10 10.84
CA THR A 72 -4.84 -13.58 10.39
C THR A 72 -5.08 -13.12 8.95
N PRO A 73 -6.02 -13.72 8.21
CA PRO A 73 -6.41 -13.23 6.89
C PRO A 73 -6.82 -11.75 6.90
N ASN A 74 -7.61 -11.31 7.89
CA ASN A 74 -8.10 -9.93 7.97
C ASN A 74 -6.96 -8.94 8.27
N ALA A 75 -6.11 -9.24 9.26
CA ALA A 75 -4.96 -8.42 9.59
C ALA A 75 -3.99 -8.28 8.39
N HIS A 76 -3.90 -9.32 7.56
CA HIS A 76 -3.07 -9.30 6.37
C HIS A 76 -3.67 -8.42 5.27
N GLU A 77 -4.98 -8.53 5.05
CA GLU A 77 -5.69 -7.68 4.10
C GLU A 77 -5.60 -6.19 4.47
N ASP A 78 -5.82 -5.87 5.74
CA ASP A 78 -5.71 -4.51 6.27
C ASP A 78 -4.28 -3.96 6.08
N PHE A 79 -3.28 -4.77 6.42
CA PHE A 79 -1.87 -4.42 6.23
C PHE A 79 -1.54 -4.14 4.76
N CYS A 80 -1.93 -5.04 3.85
CA CYS A 80 -1.62 -4.91 2.42
C CYS A 80 -2.34 -3.70 1.79
N THR A 81 -3.59 -3.49 2.16
CA THR A 81 -4.40 -2.35 1.68
C THR A 81 -3.81 -1.03 2.14
N CYS A 82 -3.50 -0.91 3.43
CA CYS A 82 -2.83 0.28 3.97
C CYS A 82 -1.47 0.50 3.28
N SER A 83 -0.66 -0.57 3.15
CA SER A 83 0.68 -0.46 2.58
C SER A 83 0.66 0.03 1.13
N ALA A 84 -0.28 -0.48 0.33
CA ALA A 84 -0.47 -0.02 -1.05
C ALA A 84 -0.89 1.45 -1.12
N ALA A 85 -1.78 1.90 -0.23
CA ALA A 85 -2.18 3.30 -0.14
C ALA A 85 -1.00 4.20 0.27
N HIS A 86 -0.23 3.79 1.27
CA HIS A 86 0.94 4.53 1.75
C HIS A 86 2.05 4.61 0.69
N LEU A 87 2.30 3.53 -0.06
CA LEU A 87 3.21 3.58 -1.21
C LEU A 87 2.77 4.64 -2.23
N ARG A 88 1.49 4.68 -2.59
CA ARG A 88 0.98 5.71 -3.51
C ARG A 88 1.17 7.13 -2.97
N LEU A 89 1.02 7.33 -1.66
CA LEU A 89 1.09 8.66 -1.05
C LEU A 89 2.53 9.17 -0.91
N TYR A 90 3.43 8.29 -0.47
CA TYR A 90 4.76 8.70 -0.03
C TYR A 90 5.88 8.31 -0.99
N PHE A 91 5.70 7.33 -1.88
CA PHE A 91 6.79 6.80 -2.70
C PHE A 91 6.83 7.37 -4.12
N THR A 92 8.05 7.41 -4.65
CA THR A 92 8.32 7.60 -6.08
C THR A 92 8.64 6.27 -6.77
N ASN A 93 8.56 6.24 -8.10
CA ASN A 93 9.07 5.12 -8.91
C ASN A 93 10.60 4.96 -8.74
N GLY A 94 11.32 6.05 -8.44
CA GLY A 94 12.74 6.01 -8.08
C GLY A 94 13.01 5.24 -6.79
N ASP A 95 12.21 5.51 -5.74
CA ASP A 95 12.29 4.77 -4.47
C ASP A 95 12.05 3.27 -4.70
N LEU A 96 11.02 2.91 -5.47
CA LEU A 96 10.72 1.52 -5.81
C LEU A 96 11.86 0.84 -6.57
N THR A 97 12.50 1.56 -7.50
CA THR A 97 13.65 1.06 -8.27
C THR A 97 14.85 0.78 -7.36
N MET A 98 15.09 1.61 -6.35
CA MET A 98 16.14 1.35 -5.36
C MET A 98 15.83 0.09 -4.55
N LEU A 99 14.57 -0.10 -4.15
CA LEU A 99 14.14 -1.26 -3.35
C LEU A 99 13.97 -2.56 -4.13
N ASP A 100 14.06 -2.54 -5.46
CA ASP A 100 13.99 -3.75 -6.28
C ASP A 100 15.15 -4.70 -5.97
N LYS A 101 16.33 -4.15 -5.64
CA LYS A 101 17.51 -4.91 -5.23
C LYS A 101 17.42 -5.30 -3.75
N ALA A 102 17.45 -6.60 -3.46
CA ALA A 102 17.43 -7.09 -2.08
C ALA A 102 18.61 -6.56 -1.22
N SER A 103 19.77 -6.28 -1.82
CA SER A 103 20.94 -5.71 -1.12
C SER A 103 20.72 -4.28 -0.61
N GLU A 104 19.72 -3.58 -1.14
CA GLU A 104 19.35 -2.21 -0.77
C GLU A 104 18.29 -2.17 0.33
N ARG A 105 17.67 -3.32 0.66
CA ARG A 105 16.63 -3.43 1.70
C ARG A 105 17.25 -3.55 3.09
N LYS A 106 18.02 -2.54 3.49
CA LYS A 106 18.75 -2.53 4.77
C LYS A 106 18.85 -1.11 5.34
N PRO A 107 19.03 -0.98 6.67
CA PRO A 107 19.31 0.31 7.31
C PRO A 107 20.50 1.03 6.65
N GLY A 108 20.42 2.36 6.58
CA GLY A 108 21.36 3.22 5.85
C GLY A 108 20.98 3.49 4.39
N ASN A 109 19.98 2.80 3.83
CA ASN A 109 19.38 3.17 2.54
C ASN A 109 18.14 4.06 2.79
N PRO A 110 18.10 5.31 2.29
CA PRO A 110 16.99 6.23 2.55
C PRO A 110 15.63 5.75 2.05
N ALA A 111 15.57 5.09 0.88
CA ALA A 111 14.32 4.55 0.36
C ALA A 111 13.80 3.40 1.25
N PHE A 112 14.71 2.61 1.81
CA PHE A 112 14.35 1.53 2.73
C PHE A 112 13.89 2.06 4.08
N GLU A 113 14.58 3.04 4.65
CA GLU A 113 14.17 3.67 5.91
C GLU A 113 12.80 4.30 5.77
N LYS A 114 12.58 5.05 4.68
CA LYS A 114 11.27 5.59 4.30
C LYS A 114 10.21 4.50 4.16
N TYR A 115 10.56 3.33 3.62
CA TYR A 115 9.60 2.22 3.47
C TYR A 115 9.19 1.68 4.83
N VAL A 116 10.14 1.56 5.74
CA VAL A 116 9.86 1.13 7.10
C VAL A 116 9.02 2.15 7.86
N THR A 117 9.36 3.44 7.78
CA THR A 117 8.71 4.49 8.59
C THR A 117 7.39 4.98 8.02
N GLU A 118 7.26 5.08 6.69
CA GLU A 118 6.07 5.63 6.05
C GLU A 118 5.08 4.55 5.61
N VAL A 119 5.49 3.28 5.50
CA VAL A 119 4.63 2.19 5.02
C VAL A 119 4.48 1.12 6.09
N ILE A 120 5.56 0.41 6.43
CA ILE A 120 5.47 -0.79 7.27
C ILE A 120 4.94 -0.48 8.67
N ALA A 121 5.59 0.43 9.40
CA ALA A 121 5.25 0.72 10.79
C ALA A 121 3.82 1.27 10.96
N PRO A 122 3.38 2.33 10.24
CA PRO A 122 2.03 2.86 10.39
C PRO A 122 0.96 1.83 9.98
N CYS A 123 1.21 1.04 8.93
CA CYS A 123 0.25 0.03 8.47
C CYS A 123 0.17 -1.21 9.37
N MET A 124 1.01 -1.33 10.39
CA MET A 124 0.90 -2.37 11.41
C MET A 124 0.04 -1.95 12.62
N GLU A 125 -0.40 -0.69 12.70
CA GLU A 125 -1.16 -0.15 13.84
C GLU A 125 -2.47 -0.92 14.12
N GLN A 126 -3.21 -1.29 13.07
CA GLN A 126 -4.43 -2.10 13.18
C GLN A 126 -4.13 -3.61 13.20
N PRO A 127 -3.32 -4.16 12.27
CA PRO A 127 -2.97 -5.58 12.26
C PRO A 127 -2.41 -6.10 13.59
N ILE A 128 -1.63 -5.30 14.33
CA ILE A 128 -1.06 -5.75 15.61
C ILE A 128 -2.13 -6.09 16.64
N VAL A 129 -3.28 -5.40 16.60
CA VAL A 129 -4.40 -5.63 17.52
C VAL A 129 -4.95 -7.04 17.30
N ASP A 130 -5.26 -7.39 16.06
CA ASP A 130 -5.86 -8.68 15.72
C ASP A 130 -4.87 -9.84 15.85
N ILE A 131 -3.62 -9.64 15.42
CA ILE A 131 -2.52 -10.62 15.62
C ILE A 131 -2.38 -10.96 17.10
N THR A 132 -2.40 -9.94 17.95
CA THR A 132 -2.23 -10.12 19.41
C THR A 132 -3.47 -10.71 20.05
N TYR A 133 -4.65 -10.30 19.60
CA TYR A 133 -5.92 -10.87 20.06
C TYR A 133 -5.96 -12.38 19.83
N VAL A 134 -5.71 -12.82 18.59
CA VAL A 134 -5.74 -14.25 18.26
C VAL A 134 -4.66 -15.01 19.03
N ALA A 135 -3.43 -14.50 19.07
CA ALA A 135 -2.36 -15.14 19.85
C ALA A 135 -2.70 -15.26 21.35
N CYS A 136 -3.36 -14.26 21.92
CA CYS A 136 -3.81 -14.29 23.31
C CYS A 136 -4.95 -15.30 23.54
N VAL A 137 -5.91 -15.39 22.64
CA VAL A 137 -7.03 -16.34 22.75
C VAL A 137 -6.54 -17.79 22.61
N GLU A 138 -5.57 -18.02 21.73
CA GLU A 138 -4.97 -19.34 21.51
C GLU A 138 -4.02 -19.77 22.64
N ASP A 139 -3.60 -18.83 23.50
CA ASP A 139 -2.72 -19.13 24.62
C ASP A 139 -3.45 -19.93 25.70
N ARG A 140 -3.07 -21.21 25.83
CA ARG A 140 -3.63 -22.13 26.82
C ARG A 140 -3.19 -21.82 28.25
N SER A 141 -2.25 -20.90 28.45
CA SER A 141 -1.78 -20.45 29.77
C SER A 141 -2.61 -19.30 30.36
N ASN A 142 -3.70 -18.90 29.71
CA ASN A 142 -4.65 -17.94 30.26
C ASN A 142 -5.13 -18.35 31.66
N SER A 143 -4.98 -17.42 32.61
CA SER A 143 -5.32 -17.67 34.02
C SER A 143 -6.82 -17.92 34.21
N PRO A 144 -7.23 -18.92 35.01
CA PRO A 144 -8.64 -19.17 35.33
C PRO A 144 -9.28 -18.00 36.11
N LEU A 145 -8.48 -17.05 36.60
CA LEU A 145 -8.92 -15.85 37.30
C LEU A 145 -9.44 -14.76 36.35
N ILE A 146 -9.21 -14.89 35.03
CA ILE A 146 -9.72 -13.95 34.04
C ILE A 146 -11.22 -14.22 33.85
N SER A 147 -12.04 -13.18 34.04
CA SER A 147 -13.51 -13.27 33.96
C SER A 147 -14.04 -13.39 32.53
N HIS A 148 -13.36 -12.78 31.56
CA HIS A 148 -13.81 -12.72 30.17
C HIS A 148 -12.63 -12.70 29.19
N ILE A 149 -12.17 -13.88 28.74
CA ILE A 149 -10.99 -14.03 27.88
C ILE A 149 -11.05 -13.16 26.60
N PRO A 150 -12.15 -13.14 25.82
CA PRO A 150 -12.18 -12.30 24.61
C PRO A 150 -11.93 -10.80 24.88
N LYS A 151 -12.59 -10.20 25.88
CA LYS A 151 -12.40 -8.79 26.23
C LYS A 151 -11.01 -8.52 26.82
N TYR A 152 -10.46 -9.46 27.59
CA TYR A 152 -9.08 -9.39 28.06
C TYR A 152 -8.10 -9.35 26.88
N CYS A 153 -8.22 -10.28 25.93
CA CYS A 153 -7.33 -10.34 24.77
C CYS A 153 -7.49 -9.14 23.84
N GLN A 154 -8.71 -8.61 23.70
CA GLN A 154 -8.95 -7.37 22.96
C GLN A 154 -8.20 -6.20 23.61
N CYS A 155 -8.30 -6.05 24.93
CA CYS A 155 -7.55 -5.04 25.67
C CYS A 155 -6.03 -5.17 25.45
N VAL A 156 -5.48 -6.39 25.43
CA VAL A 156 -4.05 -6.61 25.21
C VAL A 156 -3.63 -6.13 23.82
N GLY A 157 -4.39 -6.47 22.78
CA GLY A 157 -4.12 -6.03 21.41
C GLY A 157 -4.18 -4.51 21.26
N GLU A 158 -5.24 -3.88 21.75
CA GLU A 158 -5.44 -2.42 21.68
C GLU A 158 -4.29 -1.63 22.35
N ARG A 159 -3.71 -2.17 23.42
CA ARG A 159 -2.57 -1.55 24.11
C ARG A 159 -1.27 -1.54 23.31
N LEU A 160 -1.14 -2.37 22.27
CA LEU A 160 0.07 -2.41 21.44
C LEU A 160 0.04 -1.46 20.25
N SER A 161 -1.15 -1.04 19.82
CA SER A 161 -1.31 -0.10 18.70
C SER A 161 -0.46 1.17 18.87
N PRO A 162 -0.44 1.87 20.03
CA PRO A 162 0.41 3.04 20.23
C PRO A 162 1.91 2.78 20.12
N PHE A 163 2.39 1.59 20.54
CA PHE A 163 3.80 1.24 20.41
C PHE A 163 4.17 1.15 18.92
N VAL A 164 3.40 0.37 18.15
CA VAL A 164 3.66 0.19 16.72
C VAL A 164 3.61 1.52 15.97
N LYS A 165 2.60 2.35 16.27
CA LYS A 165 2.43 3.68 15.67
C LYS A 165 3.63 4.60 15.92
N ASN A 166 4.08 4.70 17.17
CA ASN A 166 5.02 5.76 17.59
C ASN A 166 6.48 5.34 17.50
N VAL A 167 6.78 4.05 17.69
CA VAL A 167 8.17 3.56 17.78
C VAL A 167 8.42 2.31 16.94
N GLY A 168 7.40 1.73 16.28
CA GLY A 168 7.57 0.52 15.48
C GLY A 168 8.65 0.65 14.40
N GLY A 169 8.68 1.79 13.69
CA GLY A 169 9.67 2.04 12.63
C GLY A 169 11.10 2.12 13.16
N SER A 170 11.32 2.87 14.25
CA SER A 170 12.65 2.98 14.86
C SER A 170 13.10 1.66 15.49
N THR A 171 12.19 0.90 16.10
CA THR A 171 12.48 -0.46 16.60
C THR A 171 12.92 -1.40 15.47
N ILE A 172 12.23 -1.39 14.32
CA ILE A 172 12.62 -2.20 13.15
C ILE A 172 14.02 -1.82 12.70
N LEU A 173 14.27 -0.54 12.42
CA LEU A 173 15.54 -0.08 11.87
C LEU A 173 16.70 -0.35 12.83
N ALA A 174 16.53 -0.08 14.12
CA ALA A 174 17.54 -0.34 15.14
C ALA A 174 17.88 -1.83 15.24
N ASN A 175 16.87 -2.72 15.27
CA ASN A 175 17.10 -4.16 15.38
C ASN A 175 17.73 -4.73 14.10
N MET A 176 17.29 -4.31 12.91
CA MET A 176 17.91 -4.73 11.64
C MET A 176 19.36 -4.25 11.53
N ALA A 177 19.68 -3.07 12.06
CA ALA A 177 21.05 -2.54 12.05
C ALA A 177 21.96 -3.26 13.05
N ALA A 178 21.45 -3.56 14.24
CA ALA A 178 22.19 -4.25 15.29
C ALA A 178 22.40 -5.74 14.99
N TYR A 179 21.43 -6.40 14.35
CA TYR A 179 21.45 -7.85 14.12
C TYR A 179 21.09 -8.23 12.67
N PRO A 180 21.87 -7.77 11.66
CA PRO A 180 21.54 -7.94 10.24
C PRO A 180 21.53 -9.40 9.76
N ALA A 181 22.21 -10.30 10.48
CA ALA A 181 22.16 -11.75 10.17
C ALA A 181 20.85 -12.41 10.64
N SER A 182 20.22 -11.87 11.68
CA SER A 182 19.01 -12.42 12.32
C SER A 182 17.73 -11.82 11.76
N TYR A 183 17.78 -10.56 11.31
CA TYR A 183 16.63 -9.77 10.89
C TYR A 183 16.79 -9.30 9.44
N LYS A 184 16.01 -9.92 8.54
CA LYS A 184 16.05 -9.65 7.09
C LYS A 184 14.82 -8.91 6.58
N GLU A 185 13.69 -9.06 7.28
CA GLU A 185 12.40 -8.53 6.86
C GLU A 185 11.82 -7.61 7.96
N PRO A 186 11.36 -6.39 7.63
CA PRO A 186 10.81 -5.44 8.61
C PRO A 186 9.72 -6.00 9.53
N LEU A 187 8.74 -6.71 8.96
CA LEU A 187 7.61 -7.26 9.72
C LEU A 187 8.05 -8.32 10.73
N ASP A 188 8.90 -9.27 10.31
CA ASP A 188 9.41 -10.30 11.22
C ASP A 188 10.25 -9.68 12.33
N THR A 189 11.02 -8.63 12.00
CA THR A 189 11.82 -7.87 12.96
C THR A 189 10.92 -7.24 14.03
N LEU A 190 9.86 -6.53 13.64
CA LEU A 190 8.93 -5.93 14.59
C LEU A 190 8.27 -7.00 15.48
N LEU A 191 7.75 -8.07 14.87
CA LEU A 191 6.98 -9.11 15.57
C LEU A 191 7.82 -10.03 16.47
N ARG A 192 9.16 -9.87 16.44
CA ARG A 192 10.12 -10.63 17.26
C ARG A 192 10.99 -9.73 18.12
N SER A 193 10.81 -8.41 18.06
CA SER A 193 11.61 -7.48 18.84
C SER A 193 11.33 -7.66 20.33
N GLU A 194 12.38 -7.53 21.14
CA GLU A 194 12.26 -7.60 22.59
C GLU A 194 11.40 -6.44 23.12
N GLU A 195 11.48 -5.28 22.49
CA GLU A 195 10.67 -4.10 22.82
C GLU A 195 9.17 -4.38 22.68
N LEU A 196 8.73 -5.01 21.58
CA LEU A 196 7.33 -5.38 21.41
C LEU A 196 6.91 -6.46 22.42
N ILE A 197 7.79 -7.44 22.70
CA ILE A 197 7.52 -8.48 23.70
C ILE A 197 7.32 -7.86 25.09
N GLN A 198 8.16 -6.88 25.46
CA GLN A 198 8.05 -6.17 26.74
C GLN A 198 6.77 -5.36 26.83
N GLU A 199 6.40 -4.63 25.78
CA GLU A 199 5.12 -3.90 25.75
C GLU A 199 3.92 -4.84 25.85
N ARG A 200 3.96 -5.99 25.17
CA ARG A 200 2.91 -7.01 25.28
C ARG A 200 2.80 -7.55 26.70
N ASN A 201 3.92 -7.79 27.36
CA ASN A 201 3.94 -8.25 28.76
C ASN A 201 3.38 -7.18 29.72
N LYS A 202 3.63 -5.89 29.45
CA LYS A 202 3.00 -4.78 30.20
C LYS A 202 1.50 -4.74 29.94
N ALA A 203 1.07 -4.90 28.69
CA ALA A 203 -0.34 -4.94 28.30
C ALA A 203 -1.09 -6.07 29.01
N TYR A 204 -0.52 -7.29 29.04
CA TYR A 204 -1.09 -8.42 29.79
C TYR A 204 -1.32 -8.08 31.26
N ARG A 205 -0.31 -7.54 31.96
CA ARG A 205 -0.44 -7.15 33.37
C ARG A 205 -1.50 -6.06 33.58
N SER A 206 -1.52 -5.05 32.72
CA SER A 206 -2.48 -3.95 32.82
C SER A 206 -3.91 -4.42 32.59
N CYS A 207 -4.16 -5.22 31.57
CA CYS A 207 -5.49 -5.75 31.26
C CYS A 207 -5.96 -6.78 32.30
N PHE A 208 -5.04 -7.54 32.91
CA PHE A 208 -5.38 -8.52 33.94
C PHE A 208 -6.09 -7.87 35.14
N GLN A 209 -5.63 -6.70 35.58
CA GLN A 209 -6.26 -5.96 36.69
C GLN A 209 -7.71 -5.55 36.38
N THR A 210 -8.02 -5.24 35.12
CA THR A 210 -9.37 -4.85 34.69
C THR A 210 -10.33 -6.03 34.58
N TYR A 211 -9.82 -7.21 34.22
CA TYR A 211 -10.64 -8.39 33.94
C TYR A 211 -10.52 -9.50 34.99
N LEU A 212 -9.90 -9.21 36.12
CA LEU A 212 -9.87 -10.10 37.27
C LEU A 212 -11.30 -10.37 37.76
N LYS A 213 -11.62 -11.63 38.05
CA LYS A 213 -12.88 -11.97 38.74
C LYS A 213 -12.91 -11.26 40.10
N ALA A 214 -13.96 -10.50 40.36
CA ALA A 214 -14.24 -10.01 41.71
C ALA A 214 -14.54 -11.22 42.61
N GLU A 215 -13.94 -11.25 43.79
CA GLU A 215 -14.20 -12.25 44.84
C GLU A 215 -15.58 -12.03 45.49
#